data_AF-D3AYV7-F1
#
_entry.id   AF-D3AYV7-F1
#
_cell.length_a   1.000
_cell.length_b   1.000
_cell.length_c   1.000
_cell.angle_alpha   90.00
_cell.angle_beta   90.00
_cell.angle_gamma   90.00
#
_symmetry.space_group_name_H-M   'P 1'
#
loop_
_entity.id
_entity.type
_entity.pdbx_description
1 polymer ?
#
loop_
_entity_poly.entity_id
_entity_poly.type
_entity_poly.pdbx_seq_one_letter_code
_entity_poly.pdbx_strand_id
1 'polypeptide(L)'
;MGKATSSPSHHEKQINTIGYSYAGVWPLAIFEGNYELAEFIYNHIRKSPIDFFFSLRLISLYFETFEAVVKQNRIDHIKVMDRDYKLNLRWERVQKYPLSQSVKSIGIVAKHGFVEGIDYFLTTYEYVDITFALRKAIEFRHLDVFRIICEKIPTSIWNFNEILQKAAFTGQREMVECLLDHGIPLYRYGRDIIRCNDIEIYKLLYLYRISEFKVEILHNILSNRVSLPLIEFMYENRSDKSVDPFRYYPVDLFYIIIEQDSFDKLQFFIKVRESVCYYTLIITAVRFKRSDMLRFIITSRNNENRKRYRNIETAERLQNRAISSLQQYGRCDTLVEEITNDILNVKLS
;
A
#
# COMPACT_ATOMS: atom_id res chain seq x y z
N MET A 1 -33.47 50.56 39.86
CA MET A 1 -32.33 50.78 38.92
C MET A 1 -32.72 50.20 37.58
N GLY A 2 -32.75 50.99 36.51
CA GLY A 2 -32.96 50.47 35.15
C GLY A 2 -31.66 49.92 34.58
N LYS A 3 -31.69 48.74 33.94
CA LYS A 3 -30.56 48.27 33.12
C LYS A 3 -30.57 49.05 31.82
N ALA A 4 -29.52 49.83 31.56
CA ALA A 4 -29.34 50.47 30.26
C ALA A 4 -29.10 49.38 29.20
N THR A 5 -30.00 49.25 28.23
CA THR A 5 -29.81 48.39 27.06
C THR A 5 -28.81 49.07 26.13
N SER A 6 -27.62 48.51 25.99
CA SER A 6 -26.65 48.93 24.98
C SER A 6 -27.28 48.88 23.60
N SER A 7 -27.23 49.98 22.85
CA SER A 7 -27.69 49.98 21.45
C SER A 7 -26.83 49.02 20.64
N PRO A 8 -27.43 48.15 19.80
CA PRO A 8 -26.67 47.22 18.99
C PRO A 8 -25.74 47.96 18.03
N SER A 9 -24.54 47.41 17.87
CA SER A 9 -23.45 47.95 17.05
C SER A 9 -23.87 48.13 15.58
N HIS A 10 -23.10 48.93 14.84
CA HIS A 10 -23.34 49.14 13.41
C HIS A 10 -23.30 47.81 12.64
N HIS A 11 -22.39 46.90 13.03
CA HIS A 11 -22.28 45.56 12.48
C HIS A 11 -23.55 44.73 12.77
N GLU A 12 -24.03 44.67 14.02
CA GLU A 12 -25.26 43.92 14.36
C GLU A 12 -26.50 44.38 13.58
N LYS A 13 -26.60 45.68 13.24
CA LYS A 13 -27.69 46.20 12.40
C LYS A 13 -27.58 45.76 10.94
N GLN A 14 -26.38 45.84 10.35
CA GLN A 14 -26.17 45.34 8.98
C GLN A 14 -26.37 43.82 8.91
N ILE A 15 -25.83 43.08 9.88
CA ILE A 15 -25.95 41.63 10.03
C ILE A 15 -27.42 41.19 9.96
N ASN A 16 -28.28 41.66 10.87
CA ASN A 16 -29.66 41.15 11.01
C ASN A 16 -30.55 41.24 9.74
N THR A 17 -30.14 41.99 8.71
CA THR A 17 -30.86 42.10 7.43
C THR A 17 -30.57 40.93 6.48
N ILE A 18 -29.49 40.16 6.70
CA ILE A 18 -28.96 39.19 5.72
C ILE A 18 -29.09 37.74 6.24
N GLY A 19 -30.33 37.28 6.38
CA GLY A 19 -30.65 35.93 6.86
C GLY A 19 -29.93 34.81 6.09
N TYR A 20 -29.55 33.74 6.81
CA TYR A 20 -28.74 32.60 6.35
C TYR A 20 -27.33 32.90 5.78
N SER A 21 -26.95 34.17 5.59
CA SER A 21 -25.66 34.53 4.96
C SER A 21 -24.44 34.36 5.88
N TYR A 22 -24.59 34.50 7.20
CA TYR A 22 -23.46 34.59 8.15
C TYR A 22 -22.48 33.40 8.07
N ALA A 23 -22.99 32.20 7.78
CA ALA A 23 -22.16 31.01 7.57
C ALA A 23 -21.17 31.17 6.39
N GLY A 24 -21.52 31.92 5.35
CA GLY A 24 -20.61 32.27 4.26
C GLY A 24 -19.61 33.39 4.59
N VAL A 25 -19.89 34.19 5.62
CA VAL A 25 -19.02 35.29 6.08
C VAL A 25 -17.97 34.78 7.09
N TRP A 26 -18.28 33.74 7.87
CA TRP A 26 -17.37 33.20 8.87
C TRP A 26 -15.96 32.84 8.34
N PRO A 27 -15.80 32.15 7.18
CA PRO A 27 -14.46 31.87 6.65
C PRO A 27 -13.68 33.14 6.33
N LEU A 28 -14.33 34.16 5.76
CA LEU A 28 -13.69 35.44 5.43
C LEU A 28 -13.22 36.16 6.71
N ALA A 29 -14.07 36.22 7.74
CA ALA A 29 -13.70 36.78 9.03
C ALA A 29 -12.52 36.06 9.69
N ILE A 30 -12.37 34.74 9.48
CA ILE A 30 -11.16 34.00 9.85
C ILE A 30 -9.96 34.49 9.03
N PHE A 31 -10.00 34.46 7.69
CA PHE A 31 -8.85 34.83 6.83
C PHE A 31 -8.38 36.28 6.97
N GLU A 32 -9.28 37.20 7.32
CA GLU A 32 -8.97 38.60 7.60
C GLU A 32 -8.37 38.82 9.01
N GLY A 33 -8.27 37.78 9.84
CA GLY A 33 -7.84 37.88 11.24
C GLY A 33 -8.88 38.56 12.16
N ASN A 34 -10.12 38.73 11.70
CA ASN A 34 -11.20 39.39 12.43
C ASN A 34 -11.89 38.40 13.38
N TYR A 35 -11.14 37.97 14.39
CA TYR A 35 -11.55 36.92 15.32
C TYR A 35 -12.75 37.30 16.19
N GLU A 36 -12.98 38.60 16.45
CA GLU A 36 -14.18 39.08 17.15
C GLU A 36 -15.45 38.82 16.31
N LEU A 37 -15.42 39.15 15.01
CA LEU A 37 -16.52 38.86 14.09
C LEU A 37 -16.69 37.35 13.89
N ALA A 38 -15.59 36.60 13.77
CA ALA A 38 -15.63 35.14 13.64
C ALA A 38 -16.19 34.47 14.90
N GLU A 39 -15.85 34.94 16.10
CA GLU A 39 -16.45 34.46 17.35
C GLU A 39 -17.93 34.84 17.45
N PHE A 40 -18.30 36.10 17.14
CA PHE A 40 -19.70 36.53 17.13
C PHE A 40 -20.55 35.63 16.25
N ILE A 41 -20.11 35.37 15.01
CA ILE A 41 -20.81 34.51 14.06
C ILE A 41 -20.85 33.06 14.59
N TYR A 42 -19.73 32.51 15.07
CA TYR A 42 -19.70 31.14 15.61
C TYR A 42 -20.66 30.95 16.80
N ASN A 43 -20.64 31.89 17.76
CA ASN A 43 -21.52 31.88 18.92
C ASN A 43 -22.99 32.13 18.56
N HIS A 44 -23.29 32.93 17.53
CA HIS A 44 -24.66 33.11 17.03
C HIS A 44 -25.20 31.82 16.40
N ILE A 45 -24.42 31.23 15.49
CA ILE A 45 -24.71 29.94 14.85
C ILE A 45 -24.95 28.86 15.92
N ARG A 46 -24.01 28.70 16.87
CA ARG A 46 -24.05 27.69 17.95
C ARG A 46 -25.25 27.84 18.90
N LYS A 47 -25.81 29.04 19.05
CA LYS A 47 -26.97 29.32 19.93
C LYS A 47 -28.33 29.11 19.25
N SER A 48 -28.37 29.00 17.92
CA SER A 48 -29.62 28.73 17.20
C SER A 48 -30.16 27.33 17.53
N PRO A 49 -31.48 27.09 17.44
CA PRO A 49 -32.04 25.74 17.46
C PRO A 49 -31.66 25.00 16.17
N ILE A 50 -30.44 24.47 16.14
CA ILE A 50 -29.85 23.79 14.99
C ILE A 50 -30.58 22.46 14.71
N ASP A 51 -31.23 22.38 13.55
CA ASP A 51 -31.61 21.11 12.93
C ASP A 51 -30.36 20.33 12.46
N PHE A 52 -30.46 19.00 12.44
CA PHE A 52 -29.36 18.07 12.15
C PHE A 52 -28.58 18.44 10.88
N PHE A 53 -29.27 18.77 9.78
CA PHE A 53 -28.63 19.14 8.52
C PHE A 53 -27.77 20.41 8.62
N PHE A 54 -28.19 21.38 9.43
CA PHE A 54 -27.42 22.62 9.63
C PHE A 54 -26.18 22.37 10.51
N SER A 55 -26.24 21.40 11.45
CA SER A 55 -25.03 20.96 12.18
C SER A 55 -23.99 20.33 11.25
N LEU A 56 -24.40 19.48 10.31
CA LEU A 56 -23.51 18.90 9.30
C LEU A 56 -22.89 19.97 8.40
N ARG A 57 -23.67 20.99 7.99
CA ARG A 57 -23.17 22.11 7.20
C ARG A 57 -22.13 22.93 7.96
N LEU A 58 -22.32 23.19 9.25
CA LEU A 58 -21.32 23.88 10.10
C LEU A 58 -20.03 23.07 10.25
N ILE A 59 -20.12 21.75 10.43
CA ILE A 59 -18.95 20.87 10.47
C ILE A 59 -18.17 20.94 9.15
N SER A 60 -18.86 20.87 8.01
CA SER A 60 -18.23 20.96 6.69
C SER A 60 -17.51 22.30 6.52
N LEU A 61 -18.22 23.41 6.77
CA LEU A 61 -17.69 24.78 6.73
C LEU A 61 -16.46 24.97 7.63
N TYR A 62 -16.49 24.45 8.87
CA TYR A 62 -15.35 24.51 9.78
C TYR A 62 -14.12 23.84 9.15
N PHE A 63 -14.26 22.60 8.66
CA PHE A 63 -13.12 21.84 8.13
C PHE A 63 -12.66 22.32 6.75
N GLU A 64 -13.55 22.87 5.93
CA GLU A 64 -13.21 23.56 4.67
C GLU A 64 -12.38 24.82 4.93
N THR A 65 -12.82 25.66 5.88
CA THR A 65 -12.08 26.86 6.32
C THR A 65 -10.72 26.46 6.91
N PHE A 66 -10.71 25.48 7.81
CA PHE A 66 -9.50 24.99 8.46
C PHE A 66 -8.51 24.41 7.45
N GLU A 67 -8.97 23.65 6.45
CA GLU A 67 -8.10 23.15 5.38
C GLU A 67 -7.53 24.30 4.51
N ALA A 68 -8.32 25.34 4.24
CA ALA A 68 -7.84 26.50 3.48
C ALA A 68 -6.91 27.43 4.31
N VAL A 69 -7.04 27.46 5.64
CA VAL A 69 -6.09 28.08 6.59
C VAL A 69 -4.77 27.29 6.62
N VAL A 70 -4.84 25.96 6.70
CA VAL A 70 -3.67 25.06 6.65
C VAL A 70 -2.89 25.25 5.34
N LYS A 71 -3.56 25.34 4.19
CA LYS A 71 -2.92 25.60 2.88
C LYS A 71 -2.17 26.92 2.78
N GLN A 72 -2.44 27.87 3.68
CA GLN A 72 -1.74 29.16 3.76
C GLN A 72 -0.64 29.16 4.85
N ASN A 73 -0.39 28.02 5.51
CA ASN A 73 0.55 27.88 6.63
C ASN A 73 0.30 28.88 7.78
N ARG A 74 -0.97 29.27 8.00
CA ARG A 74 -1.37 30.26 9.01
C ARG A 74 -1.55 29.63 10.39
N ILE A 75 -0.44 29.34 11.06
CA ILE A 75 -0.43 28.75 12.40
C ILE A 75 -1.17 29.58 13.46
N ASP A 76 -1.12 30.91 13.32
CA ASP A 76 -1.85 31.88 14.13
C ASP A 76 -3.37 31.64 14.06
N HIS A 77 -3.88 31.43 12.84
CA HIS A 77 -5.29 31.14 12.59
C HIS A 77 -5.68 29.74 13.08
N ILE A 78 -4.82 28.72 12.88
CA ILE A 78 -5.04 27.36 13.43
C ILE A 78 -5.20 27.40 14.95
N LYS A 79 -4.32 28.12 15.66
CA LYS A 79 -4.32 28.22 17.12
C LYS A 79 -5.61 28.88 17.65
N VAL A 80 -6.15 29.89 16.96
CA VAL A 80 -7.47 30.47 17.28
C VAL A 80 -8.60 29.49 17.00
N MET A 81 -8.63 28.88 15.81
CA MET A 81 -9.71 27.97 15.41
C MET A 81 -9.83 26.75 16.32
N ASP A 82 -8.69 26.18 16.73
CA ASP A 82 -8.65 25.01 17.60
C ASP A 82 -8.99 25.36 19.06
N ARG A 83 -8.54 26.50 19.58
CA ARG A 83 -8.82 26.95 20.95
C ARG A 83 -10.30 27.31 21.13
N ASP A 84 -10.84 28.15 20.24
CA ASP A 84 -12.07 28.90 20.50
C ASP A 84 -13.30 28.28 19.83
N TYR A 85 -13.14 27.66 18.66
CA TYR A 85 -14.25 27.14 17.85
C TYR A 85 -14.40 25.62 17.97
N LYS A 86 -14.44 25.15 19.22
CA LYS A 86 -14.65 23.72 19.55
C LYS A 86 -16.08 23.29 19.22
N LEU A 87 -16.20 22.37 18.26
CA LEU A 87 -17.44 21.78 17.74
C LEU A 87 -18.04 20.82 18.78
N ASN A 88 -18.84 21.36 19.71
CA ASN A 88 -19.53 20.57 20.72
C ASN A 88 -20.73 19.83 20.12
N LEU A 89 -20.47 18.70 19.46
CA LEU A 89 -21.46 17.90 18.76
C LEU A 89 -22.21 16.97 19.71
N ARG A 90 -23.33 17.46 20.22
CA ARG A 90 -24.23 16.76 21.16
C ARG A 90 -24.68 15.34 20.73
N TRP A 91 -24.49 15.00 19.44
CA TRP A 91 -24.87 13.75 18.78
C TRP A 91 -23.79 12.65 18.77
N GLU A 92 -22.55 12.94 19.21
CA GLU A 92 -21.42 11.99 19.14
C GLU A 92 -21.65 10.65 19.87
N ARG A 93 -22.61 10.60 20.80
CA ARG A 93 -23.04 9.37 21.51
C ARG A 93 -23.59 8.26 20.60
N VAL A 94 -23.91 8.55 19.34
CA VAL A 94 -24.61 7.62 18.43
C VAL A 94 -23.67 6.96 17.40
N GLN A 95 -22.50 7.52 17.13
CA GLN A 95 -21.53 6.91 16.21
C GLN A 95 -20.50 6.07 16.97
N LYS A 96 -20.10 4.94 16.36
CA LYS A 96 -19.16 3.99 16.99
C LYS A 96 -17.71 4.49 17.01
N TYR A 97 -17.37 5.46 16.16
CA TYR A 97 -16.05 6.11 16.06
C TYR A 97 -16.16 7.57 15.56
N PRO A 98 -16.63 8.53 16.37
CA PRO A 98 -16.41 9.94 16.07
C PRO A 98 -14.91 10.24 16.20
N LEU A 99 -14.22 10.49 15.07
CA LEU A 99 -12.88 11.08 15.10
C LEU A 99 -13.03 12.49 15.68
N SER A 100 -12.38 12.77 16.81
CA SER A 100 -12.46 14.08 17.46
C SER A 100 -12.00 15.19 16.53
N GLN A 101 -12.42 16.43 16.83
CA GLN A 101 -11.97 17.61 16.10
C GLN A 101 -10.45 17.67 15.98
N SER A 102 -9.70 17.41 17.05
CA SER A 102 -8.22 17.40 17.05
C SER A 102 -7.62 16.28 16.17
N VAL A 103 -8.25 15.09 16.09
CA VAL A 103 -7.79 13.99 15.21
C VAL A 103 -8.06 14.29 13.74
N LYS A 104 -9.22 14.88 13.41
CA LYS A 104 -9.52 15.30 12.03
C LYS A 104 -8.67 16.52 11.62
N SER A 105 -8.44 17.48 12.53
CA SER A 105 -7.57 18.63 12.30
C SER A 105 -6.12 18.22 12.01
N ILE A 106 -5.47 17.41 12.87
CA ILE A 106 -4.08 16.97 12.60
C ILE A 106 -3.98 16.13 11.32
N GLY A 107 -5.01 15.36 10.96
CA GLY A 107 -5.07 14.66 9.67
C GLY A 107 -5.18 15.59 8.45
N ILE A 108 -5.78 16.78 8.59
CA ILE A 108 -5.79 17.83 7.55
C ILE A 108 -4.44 18.54 7.47
N VAL A 109 -3.79 18.81 8.62
CA VAL A 109 -2.44 19.35 8.67
C VAL A 109 -1.45 18.40 7.99
N ALA A 110 -1.51 17.10 8.31
CA ALA A 110 -0.64 16.07 7.72
C ALA A 110 -0.87 15.82 6.23
N LYS A 111 -2.10 16.06 5.74
CA LYS A 111 -2.47 16.01 4.31
C LYS A 111 -1.78 17.10 3.47
N HIS A 112 -1.33 18.20 4.09
CA HIS A 112 -0.72 19.35 3.39
C HIS A 112 0.73 19.61 3.81
N GLY A 113 1.34 18.72 4.59
CA GLY A 113 2.75 18.83 4.97
C GLY A 113 3.08 19.95 5.95
N PHE A 114 2.09 20.52 6.64
CA PHE A 114 2.35 21.72 7.44
C PHE A 114 3.00 21.40 8.79
N VAL A 115 4.33 21.27 8.77
CA VAL A 115 5.22 20.93 9.88
C VAL A 115 4.92 21.67 11.20
N GLU A 116 4.81 23.01 11.19
CA GLU A 116 4.55 23.77 12.43
C GLU A 116 3.15 23.48 13.00
N GLY A 117 2.17 23.20 12.13
CA GLY A 117 0.86 22.73 12.55
C GLY A 117 0.94 21.38 13.27
N ILE A 118 1.74 20.43 12.76
CA ILE A 118 1.94 19.12 13.39
C ILE A 118 2.58 19.29 14.76
N ASP A 119 3.64 20.10 14.84
CA ASP A 119 4.33 20.39 16.09
C ASP A 119 3.37 20.96 17.15
N TYR A 120 2.53 21.91 16.77
CA TYR A 120 1.49 22.47 17.63
C TYR A 120 0.46 21.43 18.09
N PHE A 121 -0.07 20.59 17.20
CA PHE A 121 -1.06 19.59 17.60
C PHE A 121 -0.47 18.50 18.51
N LEU A 122 0.75 18.00 18.20
CA LEU A 122 1.42 16.98 19.03
C LEU A 122 1.88 17.52 20.41
N THR A 123 2.10 18.83 20.55
CA THR A 123 2.43 19.46 21.84
C THR A 123 1.19 19.89 22.64
N THR A 124 0.04 20.08 21.98
CA THR A 124 -1.22 20.52 22.63
C THR A 124 -2.13 19.36 23.03
N TYR A 125 -2.01 18.19 22.38
CA TYR A 125 -2.93 17.06 22.56
C TYR A 125 -2.23 15.72 22.78
N GLU A 126 -2.64 15.01 23.83
CA GLU A 126 -2.37 13.58 23.98
C GLU A 126 -3.27 12.79 23.02
N TYR A 127 -2.66 12.05 22.10
CA TYR A 127 -3.37 11.20 21.13
C TYR A 127 -3.37 9.74 21.57
N VAL A 128 -4.56 9.11 21.61
CA VAL A 128 -4.72 7.67 21.85
C VAL A 128 -4.43 6.85 20.59
N ASP A 129 -4.68 7.42 19.41
CA ASP A 129 -4.25 6.90 18.11
C ASP A 129 -3.93 8.06 17.16
N ILE A 130 -2.78 7.99 16.49
CA ILE A 130 -2.31 8.97 15.49
C ILE A 130 -2.02 8.34 14.11
N THR A 131 -2.39 7.06 13.93
CA THR A 131 -2.36 6.32 12.65
C THR A 131 -3.03 7.11 11.51
N PHE A 132 -4.12 7.83 11.78
CA PHE A 132 -4.83 8.62 10.75
C PHE A 132 -3.97 9.75 10.15
N ALA A 133 -3.14 10.43 10.95
CA ALA A 133 -2.25 11.48 10.45
C ALA A 133 -1.12 10.89 9.61
N LEU A 134 -0.49 9.79 10.06
CA LEU A 134 0.52 9.10 9.25
C LEU A 134 -0.03 8.59 7.92
N ARG A 135 -1.24 8.01 7.90
CA ARG A 135 -1.89 7.61 6.64
C ARG A 135 -1.96 8.78 5.65
N LYS A 136 -2.23 10.00 6.13
CA LYS A 136 -2.29 11.21 5.30
C LYS A 136 -0.91 11.73 4.91
N ALA A 137 0.06 11.72 5.81
CA ALA A 137 1.45 12.04 5.48
C ALA A 137 2.00 11.12 4.36
N ILE A 138 1.73 9.81 4.43
CA ILE A 138 2.07 8.84 3.38
C ILE A 138 1.27 9.12 2.10
N GLU A 139 -0.05 9.29 2.17
CA GLU A 139 -0.92 9.49 1.00
C GLU A 139 -0.54 10.72 0.16
N PHE A 140 -0.01 11.77 0.80
CA PHE A 140 0.39 13.03 0.17
C PHE A 140 1.92 13.25 0.11
N ARG A 141 2.72 12.24 0.51
CA ARG A 141 4.21 12.20 0.43
C ARG A 141 4.97 13.21 1.28
N HIS A 142 4.44 13.58 2.44
CA HIS A 142 5.06 14.53 3.38
C HIS A 142 6.00 13.83 4.37
N LEU A 143 7.23 13.56 3.94
CA LEU A 143 8.29 12.87 4.71
C LEU A 143 8.76 13.68 5.95
N ASP A 144 8.72 15.00 5.85
CA ASP A 144 9.03 15.95 6.92
C ASP A 144 8.04 15.84 8.10
N VAL A 145 6.75 15.92 7.80
CA VAL A 145 5.67 15.63 8.76
C VAL A 145 5.79 14.20 9.29
N PHE A 146 6.04 13.23 8.42
CA PHE A 146 6.14 11.83 8.80
C PHE A 146 7.23 11.59 9.86
N ARG A 147 8.43 12.15 9.63
CA ARG A 147 9.56 12.09 10.57
C ARG A 147 9.23 12.72 11.92
N ILE A 148 8.67 13.93 11.94
CA ILE A 148 8.36 14.64 13.19
C ILE A 148 7.37 13.86 14.07
N ILE A 149 6.39 13.17 13.47
CA ILE A 149 5.49 12.34 14.28
C ILE A 149 6.21 11.07 14.76
N CYS A 150 7.13 10.47 13.98
CA CYS A 150 7.94 9.31 14.41
C CYS A 150 8.93 9.65 15.54
N GLU A 151 9.55 10.82 15.48
CA GLU A 151 10.49 11.32 16.49
C GLU A 151 9.80 11.67 17.81
N LYS A 152 8.55 12.15 17.76
CA LYS A 152 7.81 12.62 18.94
C LYS A 152 6.85 11.62 19.56
N ILE A 153 6.31 10.68 18.78
CA ILE A 153 5.28 9.74 19.26
C ILE A 153 5.86 8.32 19.31
N PRO A 154 5.87 7.66 20.49
CA PRO A 154 6.35 6.29 20.61
C PRO A 154 5.47 5.31 19.82
N THR A 155 6.09 4.29 19.23
CA THR A 155 5.45 3.39 18.26
C THR A 155 4.35 2.48 18.83
N SER A 156 4.08 2.55 20.14
CA SER A 156 2.94 1.93 20.82
C SER A 156 1.61 2.68 20.62
N ILE A 157 1.62 3.95 20.20
CA ILE A 157 0.42 4.79 20.04
C ILE A 157 -0.23 4.63 18.65
N TRP A 158 0.36 3.84 17.74
CA TRP A 158 -0.19 3.68 16.38
C TRP A 158 -0.04 2.27 15.81
N ASN A 159 -0.77 2.00 14.72
CA ASN A 159 -0.72 0.72 14.02
C ASN A 159 0.51 0.59 13.11
N PHE A 160 1.70 0.47 13.71
CA PHE A 160 3.00 0.43 13.02
C PHE A 160 3.02 -0.51 11.80
N ASN A 161 2.51 -1.73 11.92
CA ASN A 161 2.52 -2.73 10.85
C ASN A 161 1.69 -2.30 9.63
N GLU A 162 0.58 -1.60 9.84
CA GLU A 162 -0.33 -1.12 8.79
C GLU A 162 0.24 0.11 8.09
N ILE A 163 0.84 1.02 8.86
CA ILE A 163 1.58 2.19 8.36
C ILE A 163 2.77 1.74 7.50
N LEU A 164 3.55 0.76 7.96
CA LEU A 164 4.66 0.17 7.22
C LEU A 164 4.20 -0.50 5.91
N GLN A 165 3.08 -1.23 5.94
CA GLN A 165 2.45 -1.78 4.74
C GLN A 165 1.99 -0.68 3.78
N LYS A 166 1.45 0.44 4.28
CA LYS A 166 0.99 1.57 3.46
C LYS A 166 2.16 2.35 2.83
N ALA A 167 3.24 2.59 3.57
CA ALA A 167 4.47 3.20 3.07
C ALA A 167 5.13 2.32 1.98
N ALA A 168 5.29 1.03 2.27
CA ALA A 168 5.82 0.07 1.30
C ALA A 168 4.94 -0.04 0.05
N PHE A 169 3.63 -0.25 0.18
CA PHE A 169 2.71 -0.36 -0.96
C PHE A 169 2.67 0.89 -1.86
N THR A 170 2.99 2.08 -1.32
CA THR A 170 3.04 3.33 -2.09
C THR A 170 4.42 3.67 -2.65
N GLY A 171 5.42 2.80 -2.48
CA GLY A 171 6.78 2.97 -3.01
C GLY A 171 7.62 4.00 -2.24
N GLN A 172 7.29 4.30 -0.99
CA GLN A 172 7.92 5.39 -0.23
C GLN A 172 9.04 4.89 0.66
N ARG A 173 10.18 4.59 0.02
CA ARG A 173 11.39 4.03 0.64
C ARG A 173 11.83 4.79 1.89
N GLU A 174 11.93 6.12 1.83
CA GLU A 174 12.43 6.95 2.92
C GLU A 174 11.52 6.93 4.17
N MET A 175 10.21 6.70 3.98
CA MET A 175 9.26 6.48 5.07
C MET A 175 9.36 5.05 5.63
N VAL A 176 9.67 4.06 4.79
CA VAL A 176 9.94 2.68 5.24
C VAL A 176 11.22 2.64 6.08
N GLU A 177 12.30 3.30 5.65
CA GLU A 177 13.54 3.45 6.42
C GLU A 177 13.25 4.13 7.77
N CYS A 178 12.60 5.31 7.73
CA CYS A 178 12.21 6.05 8.94
C CYS A 178 11.39 5.22 9.94
N LEU A 179 10.48 4.36 9.48
CA LEU A 179 9.71 3.48 10.37
C LEU A 179 10.60 2.41 11.01
N LEU A 180 11.41 1.72 10.21
CA LEU A 180 12.24 0.61 10.66
C LEU A 180 13.30 1.07 11.67
N ASP A 181 13.76 2.32 11.58
CA ASP A 181 14.66 2.94 12.57
C ASP A 181 13.97 3.28 13.90
N HIS A 182 12.64 3.52 13.90
CA HIS A 182 11.85 3.86 15.09
C HIS A 182 11.08 2.67 15.70
N GLY A 183 11.06 1.50 15.05
CA GLY A 183 10.34 0.34 15.55
C GLY A 183 10.52 -0.95 14.75
N ILE A 184 10.34 -2.08 15.43
CA ILE A 184 10.40 -3.42 14.82
C ILE A 184 8.95 -3.90 14.56
N PRO A 185 8.61 -4.36 13.33
CA PRO A 185 7.26 -4.82 13.02
C PRO A 185 6.88 -6.09 13.78
N LEU A 186 5.91 -5.96 14.70
CA LEU A 186 5.45 -7.04 15.60
C LEU A 186 4.88 -8.28 14.88
N TYR A 187 4.41 -8.13 13.64
CA TYR A 187 3.79 -9.21 12.89
C TYR A 187 4.52 -9.51 11.59
N ARG A 188 4.48 -10.79 11.18
CA ARG A 188 5.01 -11.22 9.88
C ARG A 188 4.34 -10.44 8.75
N TYR A 189 5.15 -9.95 7.81
CA TYR A 189 4.68 -9.13 6.70
C TYR A 189 3.54 -9.80 5.91
N GLY A 190 2.46 -9.05 5.69
CA GLY A 190 1.30 -9.49 4.92
C GLY A 190 1.58 -9.62 3.42
N ARG A 191 0.59 -10.14 2.68
CA ARG A 191 0.67 -10.32 1.22
C ARG A 191 0.94 -9.00 0.46
N ASP A 192 0.59 -7.88 1.07
CA ASP A 192 0.60 -6.54 0.48
C ASP A 192 2.00 -5.93 0.34
N ILE A 193 2.97 -6.34 1.15
CA ILE A 193 4.37 -5.91 0.99
C ILE A 193 4.99 -6.45 -0.31
N ILE A 194 4.52 -7.59 -0.81
CA ILE A 194 5.00 -8.15 -2.10
C ILE A 194 4.38 -7.42 -3.29
N ARG A 195 3.21 -6.78 -3.10
CA ARG A 195 2.56 -5.94 -4.12
C ARG A 195 3.31 -4.65 -4.41
N CYS A 196 4.23 -4.24 -3.53
CA CYS A 196 5.15 -3.12 -3.73
C CYS A 196 6.01 -3.29 -4.99
N ASN A 197 6.55 -4.49 -5.23
CA ASN A 197 7.46 -4.84 -6.32
C ASN A 197 8.79 -4.03 -6.40
N ASP A 198 9.01 -3.09 -5.49
CA ASP A 198 10.30 -2.41 -5.29
C ASP A 198 11.26 -3.34 -4.52
N ILE A 199 12.38 -3.68 -5.16
CA ILE A 199 13.41 -4.55 -4.59
C ILE A 199 14.19 -3.88 -3.44
N GLU A 200 14.33 -2.55 -3.41
CA GLU A 200 15.04 -1.84 -2.35
C GLU A 200 14.20 -1.74 -1.09
N ILE A 201 12.91 -1.40 -1.22
CA ILE A 201 11.95 -1.50 -0.10
C ILE A 201 11.89 -2.93 0.43
N TYR A 202 11.92 -3.92 -0.46
CA TYR A 202 11.95 -5.31 -0.06
C TYR A 202 13.26 -5.71 0.66
N LYS A 203 14.43 -5.26 0.18
CA LYS A 203 15.73 -5.45 0.85
C LYS A 203 15.72 -4.88 2.26
N LEU A 204 15.23 -3.64 2.43
CA LEU A 204 15.09 -2.98 3.73
C LEU A 204 14.19 -3.79 4.67
N LEU A 205 12.96 -4.09 4.24
CA LEU A 205 12.05 -4.94 5.02
C LEU A 205 12.65 -6.31 5.33
N TYR A 206 13.51 -6.85 4.45
CA TYR A 206 14.22 -8.10 4.70
C TYR A 206 15.29 -7.99 5.78
N LEU A 207 16.06 -6.90 5.85
CA LEU A 207 17.10 -6.75 6.87
C LEU A 207 16.51 -6.72 8.29
N TYR A 208 15.30 -6.18 8.46
CA TYR A 208 14.61 -6.06 9.76
C TYR A 208 13.63 -7.24 10.01
N ARG A 209 13.97 -8.48 9.59
CA ARG A 209 13.04 -9.64 9.63
C ARG A 209 12.99 -10.39 10.96
N ILE A 210 11.78 -10.48 11.52
CA ILE A 210 11.44 -11.46 12.58
C ILE A 210 11.25 -12.89 12.03
N SER A 211 10.93 -13.10 10.75
CA SER A 211 10.69 -14.45 10.22
C SER A 211 11.08 -14.71 8.77
N GLU A 212 11.31 -15.99 8.49
CA GLU A 212 11.55 -16.58 7.16
C GLU A 212 10.34 -16.51 6.21
N PHE A 213 10.61 -16.80 4.94
CA PHE A 213 9.62 -16.76 3.87
C PHE A 213 8.74 -18.00 3.83
N LYS A 214 7.43 -17.78 3.94
CA LYS A 214 6.45 -18.84 3.73
C LYS A 214 5.98 -18.94 2.27
N VAL A 215 5.40 -20.09 1.94
CA VAL A 215 4.87 -20.45 0.60
C VAL A 215 3.78 -19.48 0.10
N GLU A 216 2.97 -18.88 0.99
CA GLU A 216 1.92 -17.89 0.62
C GLU A 216 2.48 -16.67 -0.13
N ILE A 217 3.77 -16.37 0.04
CA ILE A 217 4.47 -15.27 -0.63
C ILE A 217 4.75 -15.61 -2.09
N LEU A 218 5.05 -16.88 -2.39
CA LEU A 218 5.37 -17.36 -3.73
C LEU A 218 4.16 -17.27 -4.67
N HIS A 219 2.93 -17.41 -4.16
CA HIS A 219 1.72 -17.15 -4.93
C HIS A 219 1.68 -15.72 -5.49
N ASN A 220 2.16 -14.73 -4.72
CA ASN A 220 2.20 -13.35 -5.18
C ASN A 220 3.31 -13.11 -6.21
N ILE A 221 4.40 -13.90 -6.20
CA ILE A 221 5.49 -13.85 -7.18
C ILE A 221 5.04 -14.30 -8.57
N LEU A 222 4.07 -15.22 -8.63
CA LEU A 222 3.54 -15.79 -9.86
C LEU A 222 2.27 -15.09 -10.35
N SER A 223 1.33 -14.75 -9.46
CA SER A 223 0.07 -14.09 -9.87
C SER A 223 0.24 -12.59 -10.14
N ASN A 224 1.15 -11.92 -9.43
CA ASN A 224 1.49 -10.53 -9.73
C ASN A 224 2.78 -10.51 -10.57
N ARG A 225 2.99 -9.43 -11.35
CA ARG A 225 4.17 -9.26 -12.21
C ARG A 225 5.43 -8.89 -11.41
N VAL A 226 5.77 -9.69 -10.40
CA VAL A 226 6.97 -9.51 -9.58
C VAL A 226 8.23 -9.58 -10.44
N SER A 227 9.16 -8.65 -10.25
CA SER A 227 10.40 -8.53 -11.01
C SER A 227 11.34 -9.72 -10.77
N LEU A 228 12.08 -10.17 -11.79
CA LEU A 228 13.04 -11.27 -11.64
C LEU A 228 14.11 -10.98 -10.57
N PRO A 229 14.74 -9.78 -10.51
CA PRO A 229 15.72 -9.46 -9.46
C PRO A 229 15.20 -9.64 -8.02
N LEU A 230 13.90 -9.44 -7.78
CA LEU A 230 13.29 -9.72 -6.48
C LEU A 230 13.19 -11.24 -6.22
N ILE A 231 12.87 -12.06 -7.22
CA ILE A 231 12.90 -13.53 -7.12
C ILE A 231 14.33 -14.04 -6.86
N GLU A 232 15.31 -13.47 -7.55
CA GLU A 232 16.74 -13.80 -7.38
C GLU A 232 17.21 -13.47 -5.96
N PHE A 233 17.02 -12.23 -5.52
CA PHE A 233 17.35 -11.80 -4.16
C PHE A 233 16.68 -12.67 -3.09
N MET A 234 15.40 -13.02 -3.28
CA MET A 234 14.67 -13.93 -2.39
C MET A 234 15.30 -15.33 -2.32
N TYR A 235 15.69 -15.88 -3.46
CA TYR A 235 16.28 -17.21 -3.54
C TYR A 235 17.69 -17.25 -2.94
N GLU A 236 18.53 -16.27 -3.24
CA GLU A 236 19.94 -16.21 -2.80
C GLU A 236 20.09 -16.04 -1.28
N ASN A 237 19.22 -15.23 -0.68
CA ASN A 237 19.33 -14.84 0.73
C ASN A 237 18.65 -15.82 1.69
N ARG A 238 17.89 -16.80 1.20
CA ARG A 238 17.13 -17.77 2.01
C ARG A 238 18.01 -18.43 3.08
N SER A 239 17.42 -18.65 4.25
CA SER A 239 18.08 -19.25 5.43
C SER A 239 18.51 -20.70 5.16
N ASP A 240 17.55 -21.57 4.84
CA ASP A 240 17.85 -22.94 4.42
C ASP A 240 18.14 -22.98 2.92
N LYS A 241 19.43 -23.12 2.58
CA LYS A 241 19.88 -23.28 1.19
C LYS A 241 19.74 -24.70 0.65
N SER A 242 19.55 -25.71 1.50
CA SER A 242 19.34 -27.11 1.10
C SER A 242 17.92 -27.38 0.59
N VAL A 243 16.94 -26.59 1.04
CA VAL A 243 15.57 -26.65 0.54
C VAL A 243 15.42 -25.71 -0.67
N ASP A 244 14.94 -26.26 -1.78
CA ASP A 244 14.30 -25.48 -2.85
C ASP A 244 13.02 -24.84 -2.28
N PRO A 245 12.95 -23.50 -2.11
CA PRO A 245 11.78 -22.86 -1.51
C PRO A 245 10.52 -23.03 -2.37
N PHE A 246 10.67 -23.36 -3.65
CA PHE A 246 9.58 -23.64 -4.59
C PHE A 246 9.21 -25.14 -4.62
N ARG A 247 9.85 -26.01 -3.82
CA ARG A 247 9.62 -27.48 -3.79
C ARG A 247 8.15 -27.85 -3.59
N TYR A 248 7.46 -27.13 -2.72
CA TYR A 248 6.05 -27.35 -2.38
C TYR A 248 5.07 -26.65 -3.33
N TYR A 249 5.55 -25.96 -4.36
CA TYR A 249 4.69 -25.22 -5.26
C TYR A 249 4.00 -26.15 -6.28
N PRO A 250 2.72 -25.90 -6.65
CA PRO A 250 2.00 -26.71 -7.63
C PRO A 250 2.74 -26.91 -8.95
N VAL A 251 2.31 -27.94 -9.68
CA VAL A 251 2.77 -28.31 -11.03
C VAL A 251 2.70 -27.12 -11.99
N ASP A 252 1.80 -26.17 -11.70
CA ASP A 252 1.48 -25.00 -12.50
C ASP A 252 2.48 -23.83 -12.40
N LEU A 253 3.55 -23.91 -11.58
CA LEU A 253 4.60 -22.86 -11.50
C LEU A 253 5.06 -22.42 -12.89
N PHE A 254 5.53 -23.39 -13.69
CA PHE A 254 6.03 -23.13 -15.03
C PHE A 254 4.89 -22.88 -16.03
N TYR A 255 3.68 -23.40 -15.77
CA TYR A 255 2.51 -23.10 -16.59
C TYR A 255 2.22 -21.59 -16.57
N ILE A 256 2.14 -21.00 -15.38
CA ILE A 256 1.89 -19.56 -15.19
C ILE A 256 3.01 -18.73 -15.84
N ILE A 257 4.28 -19.12 -15.68
CA ILE A 257 5.42 -18.42 -16.28
C ILE A 257 5.35 -18.41 -17.82
N ILE A 258 4.99 -19.54 -18.42
CA ILE A 258 4.89 -19.71 -19.89
C ILE A 258 3.62 -19.03 -20.44
N GLU A 259 2.50 -19.09 -19.71
CA GLU A 259 1.28 -18.37 -20.00
C GLU A 259 1.52 -16.85 -20.02
N GLN A 260 2.30 -16.33 -19.06
CA GLN A 260 2.68 -14.91 -18.93
C GLN A 260 3.80 -14.44 -19.86
N ASP A 261 4.39 -15.32 -20.68
CA ASP A 261 5.57 -15.05 -21.52
C ASP A 261 6.80 -14.49 -20.75
N SER A 262 6.94 -14.85 -19.46
CA SER A 262 8.03 -14.39 -18.60
C SER A 262 9.31 -15.19 -18.83
N PHE A 263 9.98 -14.96 -19.97
CA PHE A 263 11.12 -15.76 -20.42
C PHE A 263 12.28 -15.79 -19.41
N ASP A 264 12.71 -14.65 -18.89
CA ASP A 264 13.83 -14.57 -17.94
C ASP A 264 13.54 -15.37 -16.65
N LYS A 265 12.28 -15.35 -16.19
CA LYS A 265 11.82 -16.20 -15.07
C LYS A 265 11.93 -17.68 -15.43
N LEU A 266 11.53 -18.10 -16.64
CA LEU A 266 11.67 -19.48 -17.09
C LEU A 266 13.15 -19.91 -17.09
N GLN A 267 14.05 -19.06 -17.56
CA GLN A 267 15.49 -19.32 -17.52
C GLN A 267 16.00 -19.49 -16.09
N PHE A 268 15.68 -18.55 -15.20
CA PHE A 268 16.02 -18.62 -13.78
C PHE A 268 15.49 -19.90 -13.11
N PHE A 269 14.20 -20.21 -13.26
CA PHE A 269 13.58 -21.37 -12.62
C PHE A 269 14.05 -22.72 -13.20
N ILE A 270 14.50 -22.78 -14.46
CA ILE A 270 15.18 -23.97 -15.00
C ILE A 270 16.61 -24.08 -14.46
N LYS A 271 17.32 -22.96 -14.28
CA LYS A 271 18.68 -22.91 -13.73
C LYS A 271 18.77 -23.29 -12.25
N VAL A 272 17.80 -22.87 -11.41
CA VAL A 272 17.91 -23.03 -9.94
C VAL A 272 17.18 -24.23 -9.35
N ARG A 273 16.36 -24.96 -10.11
CA ARG A 273 15.59 -26.10 -9.61
C ARG A 273 16.17 -27.43 -10.07
N GLU A 274 16.51 -28.31 -9.12
CA GLU A 274 17.06 -29.64 -9.42
C GLU A 274 16.11 -30.57 -10.18
N SER A 275 14.80 -30.33 -10.13
CA SER A 275 13.79 -31.22 -10.70
C SER A 275 12.79 -30.44 -11.56
N VAL A 276 12.93 -30.57 -12.87
CA VAL A 276 12.07 -29.93 -13.87
C VAL A 276 11.50 -31.01 -14.81
N CYS A 277 10.18 -31.03 -15.00
CA CYS A 277 9.56 -31.94 -15.96
C CYS A 277 9.50 -31.29 -17.35
N TYR A 278 10.58 -31.44 -18.13
CA TYR A 278 10.74 -30.80 -19.44
C TYR A 278 9.59 -31.10 -20.42
N TYR A 279 9.04 -32.32 -20.44
CA TYR A 279 7.89 -32.63 -21.29
C TYR A 279 6.64 -31.79 -20.97
N THR A 280 6.35 -31.55 -19.68
CA THR A 280 5.25 -30.66 -19.26
C THR A 280 5.50 -29.23 -19.75
N LEU A 281 6.77 -28.78 -19.73
CA LEU A 281 7.15 -27.45 -20.21
C LEU A 281 6.97 -27.34 -21.73
N ILE A 282 7.42 -28.35 -22.49
CA ILE A 282 7.26 -28.42 -23.96
C ILE A 282 5.77 -28.36 -24.34
N ILE A 283 4.94 -29.21 -23.76
CA ILE A 283 3.48 -29.24 -24.01
C ILE A 283 2.87 -27.86 -23.74
N THR A 284 3.30 -27.19 -22.67
CA THR A 284 2.74 -25.89 -22.27
C THR A 284 3.24 -24.74 -23.16
N ALA A 285 4.53 -24.73 -23.52
CA ALA A 285 5.09 -23.74 -24.45
C ALA A 285 4.49 -23.86 -25.85
N VAL A 286 4.23 -25.10 -26.32
CA VAL A 286 3.50 -25.37 -27.56
C VAL A 286 2.05 -24.86 -27.48
N ARG A 287 1.32 -25.20 -26.41
CA ARG A 287 -0.07 -24.75 -26.17
C ARG A 287 -0.20 -23.21 -26.19
N PHE A 288 0.73 -22.50 -25.56
CA PHE A 288 0.78 -21.03 -25.56
C PHE A 288 1.56 -20.42 -26.73
N LYS A 289 1.99 -21.24 -27.70
CA LYS A 289 2.74 -20.86 -28.91
C LYS A 289 4.08 -20.14 -28.67
N ARG A 290 4.65 -20.19 -27.45
CA ARG A 290 5.90 -19.54 -27.04
C ARG A 290 7.12 -20.19 -27.71
N SER A 291 7.53 -19.70 -28.88
CA SER A 291 8.62 -20.27 -29.69
C SER A 291 9.95 -20.30 -28.97
N ASP A 292 10.29 -19.22 -28.28
CA ASP A 292 11.64 -18.96 -27.84
C ASP A 292 11.89 -19.63 -26.48
N MET A 293 10.84 -19.63 -25.64
CA MET A 293 10.71 -20.54 -24.50
C MET A 293 10.83 -22.00 -24.92
N LEU A 294 10.09 -22.45 -25.95
CA LEU A 294 10.14 -23.84 -26.42
C LEU A 294 11.55 -24.24 -26.86
N ARG A 295 12.22 -23.41 -27.67
CA ARG A 295 13.61 -23.62 -28.07
C ARG A 295 14.54 -23.71 -26.86
N PHE A 296 14.43 -22.79 -25.92
CA PHE A 296 15.23 -22.77 -24.69
C PHE A 296 14.98 -23.99 -23.78
N ILE A 297 13.73 -24.43 -23.64
CA ILE A 297 13.37 -25.63 -22.87
C ILE A 297 14.05 -26.86 -23.47
N ILE A 298 14.05 -27.00 -24.80
CA ILE A 298 14.67 -28.11 -25.50
C ILE A 298 16.20 -28.06 -25.35
N THR A 299 16.85 -26.91 -25.62
CA THR A 299 18.32 -26.79 -25.53
C THR A 299 18.85 -26.86 -24.09
N SER A 300 18.06 -26.45 -23.10
CA SER A 300 18.43 -26.53 -21.67
C SER A 300 18.22 -27.91 -21.05
N ARG A 301 17.84 -28.93 -21.84
CA ARG A 301 17.60 -30.29 -21.36
C ARG A 301 18.91 -31.09 -21.26
N ASN A 302 19.61 -30.96 -20.14
CA ASN A 302 20.85 -31.72 -19.90
C ASN A 302 20.60 -33.24 -19.69
N ASN A 303 21.67 -34.03 -19.79
CA ASN A 303 21.60 -35.50 -19.64
C ASN A 303 21.20 -35.98 -18.24
N GLU A 304 21.52 -35.23 -17.18
CA GLU A 304 21.12 -35.60 -15.82
C GLU A 304 19.61 -35.50 -15.62
N ASN A 305 18.98 -34.45 -16.19
CA ASN A 305 17.54 -34.26 -16.20
C ASN A 305 16.81 -35.29 -17.08
N ARG A 306 17.48 -35.86 -18.10
CA ARG A 306 16.95 -37.04 -18.83
C ARG A 306 16.85 -38.28 -17.93
N LYS A 307 17.82 -38.52 -17.03
CA LYS A 307 17.86 -39.71 -16.15
C LYS A 307 16.88 -39.69 -14.96
N ARG A 308 16.26 -38.55 -14.63
CA ARG A 308 15.35 -38.44 -13.45
C ARG A 308 13.97 -39.09 -13.63
N TYR A 309 13.60 -39.53 -14.85
CA TYR A 309 12.33 -40.21 -15.13
C TYR A 309 12.34 -41.70 -14.73
N ARG A 310 12.19 -41.99 -13.43
CA ARG A 310 12.19 -43.36 -12.86
C ARG A 310 11.08 -44.31 -13.38
N ASN A 311 10.10 -43.79 -14.11
CA ASN A 311 9.03 -44.58 -14.74
C ASN A 311 9.04 -44.30 -16.24
N ILE A 312 9.51 -45.27 -17.03
CA ILE A 312 9.72 -45.16 -18.48
C ILE A 312 8.39 -44.94 -19.20
N GLU A 313 7.35 -45.71 -18.84
CA GLU A 313 6.00 -45.59 -19.43
C GLU A 313 5.43 -44.16 -19.27
N THR A 314 5.71 -43.50 -18.14
CA THR A 314 5.31 -42.11 -17.89
C THR A 314 6.10 -41.13 -18.75
N ALA A 315 7.39 -41.38 -18.99
CA ALA A 315 8.20 -40.58 -19.91
C ALA A 315 7.73 -40.72 -21.36
N GLU A 316 7.45 -41.95 -21.81
CA GLU A 316 6.93 -42.24 -23.16
C GLU A 316 5.54 -41.62 -23.38
N ARG A 317 4.62 -41.74 -22.40
CA ARG A 317 3.31 -41.06 -22.44
C ARG A 317 3.44 -39.54 -22.56
N LEU A 318 4.38 -38.93 -21.84
CA LEU A 318 4.63 -37.49 -21.89
C LEU A 318 5.34 -37.04 -23.18
N GLN A 319 6.28 -37.84 -23.70
CA GLN A 319 6.95 -37.62 -24.99
C GLN A 319 5.93 -37.67 -26.13
N ASN A 320 5.13 -38.73 -26.22
CA ASN A 320 4.10 -38.89 -27.25
C ASN A 320 3.10 -37.72 -27.22
N ARG A 321 2.66 -37.30 -26.03
CA ARG A 321 1.79 -36.12 -25.88
C ARG A 321 2.45 -34.81 -26.33
N ALA A 322 3.76 -34.65 -26.12
CA ALA A 322 4.52 -33.50 -26.63
C ALA A 322 4.63 -33.51 -28.16
N ILE A 323 4.93 -34.68 -28.76
CA ILE A 323 5.01 -34.87 -30.22
C ILE A 323 3.66 -34.58 -30.88
N SER A 324 2.56 -35.18 -30.40
CA SER A 324 1.22 -34.92 -30.94
C SER A 324 0.81 -33.45 -30.79
N SER A 325 1.25 -32.77 -29.73
CA SER A 325 1.04 -31.32 -29.58
C SER A 325 1.79 -30.53 -30.65
N LEU A 326 3.07 -30.84 -30.89
CA LEU A 326 3.87 -30.16 -31.92
C LEU A 326 3.27 -30.33 -33.32
N GLN A 327 2.86 -31.56 -33.65
CA GLN A 327 2.19 -31.89 -34.91
C GLN A 327 0.85 -31.15 -35.06
N GLN A 328 0.01 -31.13 -34.02
CA GLN A 328 -1.28 -30.43 -34.03
C GLN A 328 -1.16 -28.93 -34.31
N TYR A 329 -0.07 -28.29 -33.84
CA TYR A 329 0.18 -26.86 -34.05
C TYR A 329 1.14 -26.56 -35.21
N GLY A 330 1.43 -27.52 -36.09
CA GLY A 330 2.25 -27.32 -37.29
C GLY A 330 3.68 -26.86 -37.00
N ARG A 331 4.29 -27.34 -35.91
CA ARG A 331 5.67 -27.01 -35.53
C ARG A 331 6.67 -27.93 -36.24
N CYS A 332 7.85 -27.39 -36.55
CA CYS A 332 8.88 -28.01 -37.38
C CYS A 332 9.22 -29.46 -37.00
N ASP A 333 9.37 -30.31 -38.03
CA ASP A 333 9.71 -31.72 -37.90
C ASP A 333 11.03 -31.94 -37.14
N THR A 334 11.99 -31.02 -37.27
CA THR A 334 13.27 -31.05 -36.53
C THR A 334 13.08 -31.07 -35.01
N LEU A 335 12.08 -30.37 -34.47
CA LEU A 335 11.78 -30.40 -33.03
C LEU A 335 11.11 -31.72 -32.62
N VAL A 336 10.37 -32.35 -33.52
CA VAL A 336 9.79 -33.69 -33.31
C VAL A 336 10.90 -34.75 -33.33
N GLU A 337 11.86 -34.64 -34.25
CA GLU A 337 13.03 -35.52 -34.34
C GLU A 337 13.92 -35.42 -33.09
N GLU A 338 14.29 -34.21 -32.67
CA GLU A 338 15.04 -33.95 -31.41
C GLU A 338 14.35 -34.61 -30.20
N ILE A 339 13.04 -34.42 -30.05
CA ILE A 339 12.26 -35.00 -28.93
C ILE A 339 12.12 -36.52 -29.05
N THR A 340 12.08 -37.08 -30.25
CA THR A 340 11.96 -38.53 -30.50
C THR A 340 13.24 -39.26 -30.11
N ASN A 341 14.40 -38.74 -30.55
CA ASN A 341 15.71 -39.33 -30.30
C ASN A 341 16.08 -39.41 -28.80
N ASP A 342 15.47 -38.58 -27.95
CA ASP A 342 15.78 -38.52 -26.52
C ASP A 342 15.45 -39.78 -25.72
N ILE A 343 14.43 -40.58 -26.09
CA ILE A 343 14.14 -41.84 -25.38
C ILE A 343 15.01 -43.00 -25.87
N LEU A 344 15.46 -42.99 -27.13
CA LEU A 344 16.43 -43.98 -27.63
C LEU A 344 17.73 -43.91 -26.82
N ASN A 345 18.22 -42.69 -26.56
CA ASN A 345 19.41 -42.47 -25.73
C ASN A 345 19.24 -42.89 -24.25
N VAL A 346 18.01 -42.85 -23.71
CA VAL A 346 17.71 -43.32 -22.33
C VAL A 346 17.57 -44.84 -22.25
N LYS A 347 17.15 -45.52 -23.33
CA LYS A 347 17.10 -47.00 -23.40
C LYS A 347 18.48 -47.64 -23.60
N LEU A 348 19.52 -46.85 -23.80
CA LEU A 348 20.91 -47.28 -24.04
C LEU A 348 21.89 -46.88 -22.91
N SER A 349 21.40 -46.35 -21.77
CA SER A 349 22.23 -45.70 -20.72
C SER A 349 21.87 -46.03 -19.27
#